data_AF-A0A6A6W0D8-F1
#
_entry.id   AF-A0A6A6W0D8-F1
#
_cell.length_a   1.000
_cell.length_b   1.000
_cell.length_c   1.000
_cell.angle_alpha   90.00
_cell.angle_beta   90.00
_cell.angle_gamma   90.00
#
_symmetry.space_group_name_H-M   'P 1'
#
loop_
_entity.id
_entity.type
_entity.pdbx_description
1 polymer ?
#
loop_
_entity_poly.entity_id
_entity_poly.type
_entity_poly.pdbx_seq_one_letter_code
_entity_poly.pdbx_strand_id
1 'polypeptide(L)'
;MATEADFERIGNYARMYNKDQGIDRHLCTRTTEMKVLVLSISRTGTLSMQSALSTLGLANPYHLSSMYDNIGDTTMWLEAFDAQFRGIGTFEREQWDALLGHCGAVTDMPANIFGPELAAAYPDAKIILTERDVDK
;
A
#
# COMPACT_ATOMS: atom_id res chain seq x y z
N MET A 1 -0.30 22.37 -3.28
CA MET A 1 -1.15 21.25 -3.71
C MET A 1 -0.86 21.01 -5.17
N ALA A 2 -0.74 19.75 -5.55
CA ALA A 2 -0.56 19.33 -6.91
C ALA A 2 -1.71 19.81 -7.80
N THR A 3 -1.38 20.23 -9.02
CA THR A 3 -2.37 20.59 -10.04
C THR A 3 -2.65 19.42 -10.97
N GLU A 4 -3.73 19.48 -11.75
CA GLU A 4 -4.01 18.46 -12.78
C GLU A 4 -2.85 18.34 -13.78
N ALA A 5 -2.27 19.48 -14.18
CA ALA A 5 -1.08 19.51 -15.04
C ALA A 5 0.15 18.80 -14.41
N ASP A 6 0.28 18.78 -13.08
CA ASP A 6 1.33 18.01 -12.41
C ASP A 6 1.09 16.51 -12.53
N PHE A 7 -0.16 16.05 -12.36
CA PHE A 7 -0.51 14.63 -12.54
C PHE A 7 -0.35 14.18 -13.99
N GLU A 8 -0.67 15.02 -14.97
CA GLU A 8 -0.41 14.72 -16.38
C GLU A 8 1.10 14.61 -16.67
N ARG A 9 1.92 15.48 -16.05
CA ARG A 9 3.36 15.56 -16.30
C ARG A 9 4.16 14.44 -15.62
N ILE A 10 3.85 14.11 -14.37
CA ILE A 10 4.65 13.17 -13.55
C ILE A 10 3.81 12.06 -12.90
N GLY A 11 2.55 11.90 -13.28
CA GLY A 11 1.67 10.88 -12.72
C GLY A 11 1.49 11.02 -11.22
N ASN A 12 1.38 9.88 -10.52
CA ASN A 12 1.18 9.86 -9.08
C ASN A 12 2.35 10.43 -8.26
N TYR A 13 3.51 10.72 -8.85
CA TYR A 13 4.57 11.45 -8.14
C TYR A 13 4.18 12.90 -7.83
N ALA A 14 3.19 13.47 -8.52
CA ALA A 14 2.63 14.78 -8.21
C ALA A 14 2.11 14.88 -6.77
N ARG A 15 1.76 13.74 -6.15
CA ARG A 15 1.36 13.66 -4.72
C ARG A 15 2.39 14.28 -3.78
N MET A 16 3.68 14.28 -4.14
CA MET A 16 4.75 14.91 -3.36
C MET A 16 4.60 16.44 -3.22
N TYR A 17 3.80 17.10 -4.08
CA TYR A 17 3.51 18.54 -3.97
C TYR A 17 2.30 18.84 -3.06
N ASN A 18 1.64 17.81 -2.55
CA ASN A 18 0.60 17.95 -1.54
C ASN A 18 1.21 18.12 -0.17
N LYS A 19 0.42 18.67 0.74
CA LYS A 19 0.80 18.74 2.15
C LYS A 19 0.73 17.33 2.73
N ASP A 20 1.78 16.93 3.43
CA ASP A 20 1.80 15.70 4.22
C ASP A 20 0.60 15.64 5.19
N GLN A 21 -0.02 14.47 5.29
CA GLN A 21 -1.19 14.27 6.15
C GLN A 21 -0.83 14.31 7.64
N GLY A 22 0.43 14.04 8.01
CA GLY A 22 0.90 14.07 9.40
C GLY A 22 0.20 13.05 10.29
N ILE A 23 -0.27 11.93 9.73
CA ILE A 23 -0.96 10.87 10.46
C ILE A 23 0.08 9.96 11.08
N ASP A 24 0.07 9.88 12.40
CA ASP A 24 0.79 8.83 13.13
C ASP A 24 -0.01 7.52 13.06
N ARG A 25 0.41 6.63 12.16
CA ARG A 25 -0.25 5.34 11.94
C ARG A 25 -0.16 4.42 13.15
N HIS A 26 0.84 4.55 14.02
CA HIS A 26 0.97 3.72 15.23
C HIS A 26 -0.23 3.89 16.19
N LEU A 27 -0.93 5.02 16.10
CA LEU A 27 -2.12 5.32 16.90
C LEU A 27 -3.43 4.92 16.21
N CYS A 28 -3.35 4.40 14.98
CA CYS A 28 -4.51 4.01 14.19
C CYS A 28 -4.91 2.55 14.47
N THR A 29 -6.16 2.24 14.14
CA THR A 29 -6.69 0.88 14.11
C THR A 29 -7.47 0.66 12.81
N ARG A 30 -7.79 -0.60 12.49
CA ARG A 30 -8.54 -0.91 11.28
C ARG A 30 -9.97 -0.36 11.33
N THR A 31 -10.32 0.47 10.35
CA THR A 31 -11.66 1.03 10.14
C THR A 31 -12.32 0.54 8.85
N THR A 32 -11.53 -0.07 7.96
CA THR A 32 -11.94 -0.60 6.66
C THR A 32 -11.51 -2.05 6.57
N GLU A 33 -12.41 -2.94 6.15
CA GLU A 33 -12.07 -4.34 5.90
C GLU A 33 -11.08 -4.49 4.74
N MET A 34 -10.00 -5.25 4.92
CA MET A 34 -9.09 -5.62 3.83
C MET A 34 -9.74 -6.67 2.93
N LYS A 35 -10.07 -6.31 1.69
CA LYS A 35 -10.80 -7.20 0.76
C LYS A 35 -9.92 -7.80 -0.32
N VAL A 36 -8.89 -7.06 -0.78
CA VAL A 36 -8.06 -7.48 -1.92
C VAL A 36 -6.58 -7.19 -1.68
N LEU A 37 -5.74 -8.20 -1.88
CA LEU A 37 -4.29 -8.11 -1.87
C LEU A 37 -3.77 -8.29 -3.30
N VAL A 38 -3.35 -7.21 -3.97
CA VAL A 38 -2.67 -7.31 -5.27
C VAL A 38 -1.17 -7.44 -5.04
N LEU A 39 -0.70 -8.68 -4.87
CA LEU A 39 0.68 -9.00 -4.49
C LEU A 39 1.59 -9.14 -5.71
N SER A 40 1.47 -8.21 -6.65
CA SER A 40 2.19 -8.22 -7.93
C SER A 40 3.44 -7.35 -7.86
N ILE A 41 4.49 -7.70 -8.61
CA ILE A 41 5.73 -6.92 -8.67
C ILE A 41 5.46 -5.57 -9.34
N SER A 42 6.20 -4.53 -8.95
CA SER A 42 6.14 -3.22 -9.61
C SER A 42 6.30 -3.34 -11.13
N ARG A 43 5.65 -2.45 -11.88
CA ARG A 43 5.65 -2.42 -13.36
C ARG A 43 4.84 -3.52 -14.06
N THR A 44 4.05 -4.30 -13.32
CA THR A 44 3.09 -5.29 -13.84
C THR A 44 1.65 -4.77 -13.94
N GLY A 45 1.43 -3.44 -13.89
CA GLY A 45 0.10 -2.83 -13.93
C GLY A 45 -0.50 -2.50 -12.56
N THR A 46 0.31 -2.47 -11.51
CA THR A 46 -0.10 -2.19 -10.12
C THR A 46 -0.85 -0.86 -9.96
N LEU A 47 -0.41 0.21 -10.62
CA LEU A 47 -1.10 1.50 -10.59
C LEU A 47 -2.47 1.47 -11.29
N SER A 48 -2.59 0.74 -12.40
CA SER A 48 -3.87 0.51 -13.06
C SER A 48 -4.81 -0.29 -12.17
N MET A 49 -4.29 -1.30 -11.46
CA MET A 49 -5.04 -2.06 -10.46
C MET A 49 -5.54 -1.18 -9.31
N GLN A 50 -4.70 -0.26 -8.80
CA GLN A 50 -5.13 0.72 -7.78
C GLN A 50 -6.34 1.53 -8.26
N SER A 51 -6.28 2.02 -9.50
CA SER A 51 -7.34 2.82 -10.12
C SER A 51 -8.62 2.00 -10.36
N ALA A 52 -8.49 0.77 -10.82
CA ALA A 52 -9.60 -0.15 -11.04
C ALA A 52 -10.30 -0.50 -9.72
N LEU A 53 -9.56 -0.80 -8.65
CA LEU A 53 -10.13 -1.11 -7.34
C LEU A 53 -10.83 0.10 -6.72
N SER A 54 -10.30 1.31 -6.94
CA SER A 54 -10.97 2.56 -6.54
C SER A 54 -12.30 2.72 -7.29
N THR A 55 -12.31 2.44 -8.59
CA THR A 55 -13.53 2.47 -9.44
C THR A 55 -14.57 1.44 -8.99
N LEU A 56 -14.12 0.28 -8.51
CA LEU A 56 -14.98 -0.77 -7.94
C LEU A 56 -15.48 -0.45 -6.52
N GLY A 57 -15.11 0.71 -5.96
CA GLY A 57 -15.61 1.19 -4.67
C GLY A 57 -14.85 0.64 -3.45
N LEU A 58 -13.66 0.07 -3.63
CA LEU A 58 -12.81 -0.28 -2.50
C LEU A 58 -12.20 1.00 -1.92
N ALA A 59 -12.31 1.17 -0.61
CA ALA A 59 -11.79 2.34 0.07
C ALA A 59 -10.26 2.38 0.03
N ASN A 60 -9.70 3.53 -0.35
CA ASN A 60 -8.26 3.83 -0.34
C ASN A 60 -7.33 2.67 -0.74
N PRO A 61 -7.39 2.15 -1.99
CA PRO A 61 -6.45 1.12 -2.41
C PRO A 61 -5.01 1.64 -2.30
N TYR A 62 -4.23 1.02 -1.43
CA TYR A 62 -2.87 1.45 -1.14
C TYR A 62 -1.94 1.09 -2.30
N HIS A 63 -1.00 1.98 -2.61
CA HIS A 63 0.06 1.77 -3.61
C HIS A 63 1.34 2.40 -3.06
N LEU A 64 2.52 2.08 -3.61
CA LEU A 64 3.77 2.80 -3.34
C LEU A 64 3.59 4.33 -3.26
N SER A 65 2.80 4.91 -4.18
CA SER A 65 2.57 6.35 -4.26
C SER A 65 1.70 6.89 -3.12
N SER A 66 0.99 6.05 -2.38
CA SER A 66 0.24 6.44 -1.18
C SER A 66 1.15 6.94 -0.06
N MET A 67 2.40 6.47 0.01
CA MET A 67 3.37 6.96 1.01
C MET A 67 3.70 8.45 0.84
N TYR A 68 3.49 9.03 -0.34
CA TYR A 68 3.68 10.46 -0.55
C TYR A 68 2.57 11.32 0.09
N ASP A 69 1.41 10.74 0.39
CA ASP A 69 0.36 11.45 1.12
C ASP A 69 0.65 11.46 2.63
N ASN A 70 1.32 10.43 3.16
CA ASN A 70 1.68 10.33 4.56
C ASN A 70 3.08 9.72 4.73
N ILE A 71 4.10 10.56 4.83
CA ILE A 71 5.51 10.16 4.89
C ILE A 71 5.78 9.27 6.11
N GLY A 72 5.04 9.45 7.21
CA GLY A 72 5.12 8.61 8.41
C GLY A 72 4.87 7.12 8.16
N ASP A 73 4.14 6.76 7.09
CA ASP A 73 3.97 5.35 6.69
C ASP A 73 5.32 4.68 6.41
N THR A 74 6.31 5.42 5.91
CA THR A 74 7.66 4.88 5.61
C THR A 74 8.37 4.37 6.85
N THR A 75 8.13 4.96 8.03
CA THR A 75 8.69 4.50 9.30
C THR A 75 8.14 3.11 9.65
N MET A 76 6.82 2.92 9.59
CA MET A 76 6.22 1.61 9.85
C MET A 76 6.62 0.55 8.82
N TRP A 77 6.77 0.93 7.54
CA TRP A 77 7.30 -0.01 6.55
C TRP A 77 8.72 -0.46 6.89
N LEU A 78 9.59 0.45 7.35
CA LEU A 78 10.95 0.10 7.79
C LEU A 78 10.92 -0.83 9.01
N GLU A 79 10.02 -0.61 9.96
CA GLU A 79 9.81 -1.51 11.10
C GLU A 79 9.37 -2.92 10.65
N ALA A 80 8.47 -3.01 9.66
CA ALA A 80 8.09 -4.29 9.06
C ALA A 80 9.29 -5.00 8.42
N PHE A 81 10.15 -4.25 7.71
CA PHE A 81 11.39 -4.81 7.14
C PHE A 81 12.37 -5.28 8.22
N ASP A 82 12.54 -4.48 9.28
CA ASP A 82 13.43 -4.80 10.40
C ASP A 82 12.96 -6.06 11.15
N ALA A 83 11.65 -6.19 11.40
CA ALA A 83 11.08 -7.39 12.01
C ALA A 83 11.28 -8.62 11.11
N GLN A 84 10.91 -8.52 9.84
CA GLN A 84 10.88 -9.68 8.93
C GLN A 84 12.26 -10.14 8.46
N PHE A 85 13.15 -9.21 8.12
CA PHE A 85 14.41 -9.53 7.43
C PHE A 85 15.64 -9.34 8.31
N ARG A 86 15.51 -8.70 9.48
CA ARG A 86 16.61 -8.48 10.42
C ARG A 86 16.36 -9.06 11.81
N GLY A 87 15.15 -9.55 12.09
CA GLY A 87 14.77 -10.09 13.40
C GLY A 87 14.75 -9.03 14.51
N ILE A 88 14.49 -7.77 14.16
CA ILE A 88 14.42 -6.65 15.10
C ILE A 88 12.96 -6.27 15.30
N GLY A 89 12.42 -6.57 16.50
CA GLY A 89 11.01 -6.33 16.81
C GLY A 89 10.08 -7.38 16.18
N THR A 90 8.78 -7.08 16.20
CA THR A 90 7.72 -7.92 15.63
C THR A 90 6.75 -7.04 14.84
N PHE A 91 6.21 -7.54 13.73
CA PHE A 91 5.24 -6.83 12.93
C PHE A 91 4.07 -7.75 12.57
N GLU A 92 3.05 -7.72 13.43
CA GLU A 92 1.92 -8.64 13.42
C GLU A 92 0.64 -7.92 12.96
N ARG A 93 -0.50 -8.59 13.13
CA ARG A 93 -1.80 -8.11 12.67
C ARG A 93 -2.13 -6.69 13.15
N GLU A 94 -1.82 -6.34 14.39
CA GLU A 94 -2.10 -5.03 14.96
C GLU A 94 -1.33 -3.92 14.23
N GLN A 95 -0.05 -4.13 13.89
CA GLN A 95 0.73 -3.15 13.14
C GLN A 95 0.25 -3.05 11.69
N TRP A 96 -0.16 -4.16 11.07
CA TRP A 96 -0.79 -4.13 9.75
C TRP A 96 -2.14 -3.39 9.77
N ASP A 97 -2.94 -3.57 10.83
CA ASP A 97 -4.20 -2.87 11.03
C ASP A 97 -4.00 -1.38 11.33
N ALA A 98 -2.90 -1.00 11.97
CA ALA A 98 -2.52 0.39 12.19
C ALA A 98 -2.10 1.09 10.86
N LEU A 99 -1.20 0.46 10.10
CA LEU A 99 -0.66 1.01 8.85
C LEU A 99 -1.70 1.04 7.72
N LEU A 100 -2.37 -0.09 7.49
CA LEU A 100 -3.27 -0.31 6.35
C LEU A 100 -4.75 -0.33 6.75
N GLY A 101 -5.07 0.08 7.98
CA GLY A 101 -6.41 -0.04 8.56
C GLY A 101 -7.52 0.74 7.85
N HIS A 102 -7.13 1.78 7.13
CA HIS A 102 -8.01 2.63 6.35
C HIS A 102 -8.12 2.19 4.87
N CYS A 103 -7.42 1.12 4.50
CA CYS A 103 -7.34 0.60 3.14
C CYS A 103 -8.14 -0.69 3.01
N GLY A 104 -8.98 -0.75 1.99
CA GLY A 104 -9.73 -1.93 1.59
C GLY A 104 -8.98 -2.81 0.58
N ALA A 105 -7.88 -2.31 0.02
CA ALA A 105 -6.97 -3.09 -0.80
C ALA A 105 -5.54 -2.56 -0.74
N VAL A 106 -4.60 -3.40 -1.15
CA VAL A 106 -3.20 -3.01 -1.39
C VAL A 106 -2.73 -3.44 -2.77
N THR A 107 -1.79 -2.69 -3.32
CA THR A 107 -1.13 -2.92 -4.60
C THR A 107 0.33 -2.49 -4.48
N ASP A 108 1.20 -3.05 -5.31
CA ASP A 108 2.61 -2.64 -5.44
C ASP A 108 3.47 -2.88 -4.16
N MET A 109 4.71 -2.43 -4.22
CA MET A 109 5.61 -2.35 -3.07
C MET A 109 5.18 -1.24 -2.10
N PRO A 110 5.46 -1.36 -0.79
CA PRO A 110 6.14 -2.50 -0.15
C PRO A 110 5.24 -3.70 0.15
N ALA A 111 3.91 -3.57 0.06
CA ALA A 111 2.97 -4.61 0.48
C ALA A 111 3.21 -5.98 -0.19
N ASN A 112 3.53 -6.00 -1.48
CA ASN A 112 3.81 -7.26 -2.20
C ASN A 112 4.98 -8.09 -1.64
N ILE A 113 5.93 -7.47 -0.94
CA ILE A 113 7.07 -8.17 -0.31
C ILE A 113 6.59 -9.01 0.87
N PHE A 114 5.56 -8.54 1.58
CA PHE A 114 4.99 -9.16 2.77
C PHE A 114 3.80 -10.07 2.42
N GLY A 115 3.85 -10.71 1.25
CA GLY A 115 2.72 -11.50 0.74
C GLY A 115 2.22 -12.58 1.71
N PRO A 116 3.10 -13.45 2.23
CA PRO A 116 2.71 -14.45 3.24
C PRO A 116 2.15 -13.83 4.52
N GLU A 117 2.76 -12.77 5.03
CA GLU A 117 2.38 -12.11 6.28
C GLU A 117 1.02 -11.43 6.14
N LEU A 118 0.78 -10.73 5.03
CA LEU A 118 -0.50 -10.10 4.72
C LEU A 118 -1.59 -11.14 4.44
N ALA A 119 -1.27 -12.25 3.78
CA ALA A 119 -2.23 -13.34 3.57
C ALA A 119 -2.62 -14.02 4.89
N ALA A 120 -1.66 -14.22 5.81
CA ALA A 120 -1.93 -14.73 7.14
C ALA A 120 -2.71 -13.73 8.01
N ALA A 121 -2.37 -12.45 7.92
CA ALA A 121 -3.08 -11.38 8.61
C ALA A 121 -4.52 -11.23 8.09
N TYR A 122 -4.76 -11.38 6.79
CA TYR A 122 -6.07 -11.14 6.16
C TYR A 122 -6.54 -12.37 5.36
N PRO A 123 -6.91 -13.49 6.02
CA PRO A 123 -7.22 -14.75 5.36
C PRO A 123 -8.47 -14.70 4.46
N ASP A 124 -9.38 -13.76 4.72
CA ASP A 124 -10.60 -13.58 3.93
C ASP A 124 -10.37 -12.72 2.66
N ALA A 125 -9.26 -12.00 2.59
CA ALA A 125 -8.93 -11.15 1.46
C ALA A 125 -8.59 -11.98 0.22
N LYS A 126 -9.10 -11.56 -0.95
CA LYS A 126 -8.76 -12.21 -2.22
C LYS A 126 -7.38 -11.75 -2.69
N ILE A 127 -6.57 -12.69 -3.15
CA ILE A 127 -5.24 -12.40 -3.70
C ILE A 127 -5.32 -12.33 -5.22
N ILE A 128 -4.75 -11.28 -5.79
CA ILE A 128 -4.59 -11.09 -7.24
C ILE A 128 -3.11 -11.00 -7.56
N LEU A 129 -2.70 -11.74 -8.59
CA LEU A 129 -1.38 -11.63 -9.21
C LEU A 129 -1.56 -11.19 -10.65
N THR A 130 -0.99 -10.04 -11.00
CA THR A 130 -0.85 -9.57 -12.38
C THR A 130 0.56 -9.84 -12.85
N GLU A 131 0.68 -10.37 -14.05
CA GLU A 131 1.97 -10.73 -14.65
C GLU A 131 2.11 -10.06 -16.01
N ARG A 132 3.35 -9.91 -16.46
CA ARG A 132 3.71 -9.54 -17.82
C ARG A 132 4.91 -10.37 -18.26
N ASP A 133 5.14 -10.40 -19.56
CA ASP A 133 6.37 -10.92 -20.13
C ASP A 133 7.57 -10.13 -19.56
N VAL A 134 8.59 -10.81 -19.05
CA VAL A 134 9.75 -10.17 -18.40
C VAL A 134 10.63 -9.44 -19.42
N ASP A 135 10.61 -9.89 -20.68
CA ASP A 135 11.43 -9.34 -21.76
C ASP A 135 10.72 -8.24 -22.57
N LYS A 136 9.46 -7.94 -22.25
CA LYS A 136 8.65 -6.90 -22.93
C LYS A 136 8.07 -5.91 -21.94
#